data_AF-A0A101GKI1-F1
#
_entry.id   AF-A0A101GKI1-F1
#
_cell.length_a   1.000
_cell.length_b   1.000
_cell.length_c   1.000
_cell.angle_alpha   90.00
_cell.angle_beta   90.00
_cell.angle_gamma   90.00
#
_symmetry.space_group_name_H-M   'P 1'
#
loop_
_entity.id
_entity.type
_entity.pdbx_description
1 polymer ?
#
loop_
_entity_poly.entity_id
_entity_poly.type
_entity_poly.pdbx_seq_one_letter_code
_entity_poly.pdbx_strand_id
1 'polypeptide(L)' 'MDPERPGNKKRIAVLASGRGSNFQAVLDAVAAGDIPAICVGLITDNPRAYAAPVSR' A
#
# COMPACT_ATOMS: atom_id res chain seq x y z
N MET A 1 5.42 -20.18 -17.00
CA MET A 1 5.85 -19.42 -15.81
C MET A 1 6.58 -18.22 -16.35
N ASP A 2 5.87 -17.11 -16.55
CA ASP A 2 6.46 -15.92 -17.16
C ASP A 2 7.43 -15.28 -16.15
N PRO A 3 8.72 -15.11 -16.50
CA PRO A 3 9.68 -14.46 -15.63
C PRO A 3 9.35 -12.96 -15.58
N GLU A 4 9.34 -12.41 -14.37
CA GLU A 4 9.08 -10.99 -14.10
C GLU A 4 9.84 -10.07 -15.07
N ARG A 5 9.10 -9.36 -15.92
CA ARG A 5 9.67 -8.26 -16.71
C ARG A 5 10.11 -7.15 -15.74
N PRO A 6 11.38 -6.69 -15.78
CA PRO A 6 11.90 -5.63 -14.91
C PRO A 6 11.36 -4.23 -15.32
N GLY A 7 10.05 -4.06 -15.29
CA GLY A 7 9.38 -2.81 -15.69
C GLY A 7 7.95 -2.61 -15.20
N ASN A 8 7.26 -3.62 -14.66
CA ASN A 8 5.86 -3.48 -14.26
C ASN A 8 5.60 -3.98 -12.83
N LYS A 9 6.23 -3.36 -11.82
CA LYS A 9 5.72 -3.48 -10.44
C LYS A 9 4.25 -3.07 -10.46
N LYS A 10 3.36 -3.94 -9.96
CA LYS A 10 1.91 -3.69 -9.99
C LYS A 10 1.61 -2.47 -9.13
N ARG A 11 0.89 -1.50 -9.70
CA ARG A 11 0.49 -0.28 -8.97
C ARG A 11 -0.84 -0.56 -8.29
N ILE A 12 -0.88 -0.44 -6.97
CA ILE A 12 -2.07 -0.72 -6.16
C ILE A 12 -2.56 0.56 -5.47
N ALA A 13 -3.85 0.83 -5.56
CA ALA A 13 -4.54 1.86 -4.79
C ALA A 13 -5.47 1.17 -3.79
N VAL A 14 -5.50 1.65 -2.55
CA VAL A 14 -6.30 1.05 -1.48
C VAL A 14 -7.50 1.94 -1.19
N LEU A 15 -8.66 1.33 -0.98
CA LEU A 15 -9.85 2.01 -0.46
C LEU A 15 -10.07 1.55 0.97
N ALA A 16 -10.11 2.47 1.93
CA ALA A 16 -10.40 2.14 3.33
C ALA A 16 -11.20 3.24 4.03
N SER A 17 -12.17 2.86 4.85
CA SER A 17 -13.02 3.77 5.64
C SER A 17 -12.80 3.70 7.16
N GLY A 18 -12.04 2.68 7.60
CA GLY A 18 -11.75 2.41 9.02
C GLY A 18 -10.43 3.02 9.51
N ARG A 19 -9.86 2.43 10.57
CA ARG A 19 -8.60 2.87 11.21
C ARG A 19 -7.33 2.69 10.36
N GLY A 20 -7.42 2.07 9.19
CA GLY A 20 -6.28 1.86 8.30
C GLY A 20 -5.31 0.73 8.71
N SER A 21 -5.64 -0.13 9.68
CA SER A 21 -4.73 -1.21 10.12
C SER A 21 -4.35 -2.19 8.99
N ASN A 22 -5.31 -2.53 8.13
CA ASN A 22 -5.04 -3.38 6.96
C ASN A 22 -4.19 -2.64 5.92
N PHE A 23 -4.39 -1.33 5.77
CA PHE A 23 -3.58 -0.51 4.87
C PHE A 23 -2.13 -0.46 5.35
N GLN A 24 -1.90 -0.30 6.66
CA GLN A 24 -0.57 -0.36 7.24
C GLN A 24 0.09 -1.73 7.00
N ALA A 25 -0.62 -2.83 7.24
CA ALA A 25 -0.08 -4.18 6.96
C ALA A 25 0.30 -4.38 5.48
N VAL A 26 -0.48 -3.82 4.55
CA VAL A 26 -0.16 -3.86 3.11
C VAL A 26 1.08 -3.01 2.80
N LEU A 27 1.21 -1.82 3.40
CA LEU A 27 2.41 -1.00 3.25
C LEU A 27 3.66 -1.71 3.77
N ASP A 28 3.57 -2.33 4.94
CA ASP A 28 4.67 -3.06 5.56
C ASP A 28 5.11 -4.24 4.69
N ALA A 29 4.16 -5.01 4.14
CA ALA A 29 4.44 -6.14 3.26
C ALA A 29 5.00 -5.70 1.88
N VAL A 30 4.57 -4.55 1.35
CA VAL A 30 5.17 -3.96 0.14
C VAL A 30 6.60 -3.48 0.42
N ALA A 31 6.85 -2.87 1.59
CA ALA A 31 8.18 -2.42 2.00
C ALA A 31 9.14 -3.58 2.28
N ALA A 32 8.64 -4.67 2.86
CA ALA A 32 9.39 -5.92 3.06
C ALA A 32 9.69 -6.68 1.75
N GLY A 33 8.98 -6.34 0.66
CA GLY A 33 9.11 -7.03 -0.62
C GLY A 33 8.29 -8.31 -0.73
N ASP A 34 7.50 -8.64 0.29
CA ASP A 34 6.58 -9.78 0.29
C ASP A 34 5.47 -9.62 -0.77
N ILE A 35 5.08 -8.36 -1.03
CA ILE A 35 4.18 -8.00 -2.11
C ILE A 35 5.00 -7.27 -3.20
N PRO A 36 5.18 -7.85 -4.40
CA PRO A 36 5.91 -7.23 -5.51
C PRO A 36 5.07 -6.15 -6.22
N ALA A 37 4.69 -5.11 -5.47
CA ALA A 37 3.84 -4.02 -5.91
C ALA A 37 4.40 -2.66 -5.46
N ILE A 38 3.75 -1.59 -5.92
CA ILE A 38 3.94 -0.23 -5.42
C ILE A 38 2.58 0.27 -5.00
N CYS A 39 2.43 0.66 -3.72
CA CYS A 39 1.24 1.34 -3.26
C CYS A 39 1.27 2.80 -3.72
N VAL A 40 0.31 3.19 -4.57
CA VAL A 40 0.27 4.51 -5.22
C VAL A 40 -0.71 5.48 -4.58
N GLY A 41 -1.57 5.02 -3.68
CA GLY A 41 -2.48 5.90 -2.96
C GLY A 41 -3.48 5.16 -2.07
N LEU A 42 -4.08 5.94 -1.17
CA LEU A 42 -5.20 5.55 -0.33
C LEU A 42 -6.36 6.49 -0.61
N ILE A 43 -7.53 5.92 -0.89
CA ILE A 43 -8.79 6.64 -0.98
C ILE A 43 -9.58 6.31 0.29
N THR A 44 -9.99 7.35 1.02
CA THR A 44 -10.75 7.19 2.26
C THR A 44 -11.85 8.24 2.35
N ASP A 45 -12.99 7.84 2.88
CA ASP A 45 -14.10 8.73 3.29
C ASP A 45 -13.92 9.24 4.73
N ASN A 46 -12.91 8.75 5.45
CA ASN A 46 -12.60 9.12 6.83
C ASN A 46 -11.25 9.85 6.90
N PRO A 47 -11.23 11.19 6.95
CA PRO A 47 -9.98 11.96 6.97
C PRO A 47 -9.14 11.72 8.23
N ARG A 48 -9.71 11.12 9.29
CA ARG A 48 -8.99 10.75 10.52
C ARG A 48 -8.29 9.39 10.43
N ALA A 49 -8.43 8.66 9.32
CA ALA A 49 -7.80 7.36 9.11
C ALA A 49 -6.26 7.43 8.96
N TYR A 50 -5.68 8.63 8.82
CA TYR A 50 -4.26 8.85 8.50
C TYR A 50 -3.50 9.62 9.58
N ALA A 51 -3.73 9.32 10.86
CA ALA A 51 -3.07 10.00 11.97
C ALA A 51 -1.75 9.35 12.41
N ALA A 52 -0.97 8.79 11.48
CA ALA A 52 0.42 8.39 11.74
C ALA A 52 1.31 8.82 10.56
N PRO A 53 2.13 9.87 10.70
CA PRO A 53 3.08 10.25 9.67
C PRO A 53 4.19 9.20 9.61
N VAL A 54 4.39 8.60 8.44
CA VAL A 54 5.61 7.85 8.10
C VAL A 54 6.79 8.83 8.18
N SER A 55 7.68 8.62 9.14
CA SER A 55 8.97 9.31 9.21
C SER A 55 9.86 8.86 8.06
N ARG A 56 10.58 9.84 7.50
CA ARG A 56 11.57 9.76 6.39
C ARG A 56 12.39 8.48 6.33
#